data_AF-A0A2K2VH83-F1
#
_entry.id   AF-A0A2K2VH83-F1
#
_cell.length_a   1.000
_cell.length_b   1.000
_cell.length_c   1.000
_cell.angle_alpha   90.00
_cell.angle_beta   90.00
_cell.angle_gamma   90.00
#
_symmetry.space_group_name_H-M   'P 1'
#
loop_
_entity.id
_entity.type
_entity.pdbx_description
1 polymer ?
#
loop_
_entity_poly.entity_id
_entity_poly.type
_entity_poly.pdbx_seq_one_letter_code
_entity_poly.pdbx_strand_id
1 'polypeptide(L)'
;MKLAREEPLLSLEYRVSKERYRNVLKFLAQGIGDLRRLKVKLEDIEGRSLSNRVLHDILHIFGRHPLIDEDNKFLDPLIEEAAKTL
;
A
#
# COMPACT_ATOMS: atom_id res chain seq x y z
N MET A 1 14.56 21.33 24.32
CA MET A 1 14.91 19.98 23.81
C MET A 1 13.63 19.21 23.53
N LYS A 2 13.21 19.09 22.27
CA LYS A 2 12.03 18.31 21.83
C LYS A 2 12.37 17.20 20.82
N LEU A 3 13.64 16.95 20.48
CA LEU A 3 14.01 15.99 19.43
C LEU A 3 13.89 14.50 19.83
N ALA A 4 14.02 14.15 21.12
CA ALA A 4 14.16 12.75 21.53
C ALA A 4 12.88 11.89 21.45
N ARG A 5 11.69 12.50 21.27
CA ARG A 5 10.42 11.75 21.12
C ARG A 5 9.97 11.59 19.67
N GLU A 6 10.51 12.38 18.75
CA GLU A 6 10.04 12.44 17.36
C GLU A 6 10.67 11.35 16.47
N GLU A 7 11.95 11.01 16.70
CA GLU A 7 12.66 9.97 15.94
C GLU A 7 11.96 8.58 15.93
N PRO A 8 11.54 8.01 17.09
CA PRO A 8 10.87 6.71 17.07
C PRO A 8 9.50 6.74 16.40
N LEU A 9 8.74 7.85 16.51
CA LEU A 9 7.45 8.02 15.85
C LEU A 9 7.60 8.09 14.33
N LEU A 10 8.56 8.89 13.84
CA LEU A 10 8.88 8.98 12.41
C LEU A 10 9.32 7.62 11.85
N SER A 11 10.10 6.84 12.62
CA SER A 11 10.52 5.49 12.21
C SER A 11 9.35 4.51 12.11
N LEU A 12 8.37 4.62 13.01
CA LEU A 12 7.18 3.77 13.03
C LEU A 12 6.23 4.13 11.89
N GLU A 13 5.97 5.43 11.68
CA GLU A 13 5.14 5.91 10.58
C GLU A 13 5.73 5.53 9.22
N TYR A 14 7.04 5.64 9.07
CA TYR A 14 7.73 5.20 7.85
C TYR A 14 7.60 3.69 7.62
N ARG A 15 7.78 2.87 8.67
CA ARG A 15 7.61 1.42 8.59
C ARG A 15 6.18 1.03 8.21
N VAL A 16 5.18 1.58 8.89
CA VAL A 16 3.76 1.33 8.61
C VAL A 16 3.42 1.74 7.18
N SER A 17 3.90 2.91 6.74
CA SER A 17 3.71 3.37 5.36
C SER A 17 4.31 2.37 4.37
N LYS A 18 5.56 1.95 4.56
CA LYS A 18 6.24 0.97 3.72
C LYS A 18 5.51 -0.37 3.64
N GLU A 19 4.99 -0.86 4.76
CA GLU A 19 4.22 -2.12 4.83
C GLU A 19 2.89 -2.01 4.08
N ARG A 20 2.17 -0.89 4.21
CA ARG A 20 0.95 -0.64 3.45
C ARG A 20 1.18 -0.68 1.95
N TYR A 21 2.21 0.01 1.45
CA TYR A 21 2.54 -0.02 0.02
C TYR A 21 2.80 -1.44 -0.46
N ARG A 22 3.60 -2.21 0.29
CA ARG A 22 3.88 -3.62 -0.05
C ARG A 22 2.64 -4.49 -0.06
N ASN A 23 1.79 -4.36 0.96
CA ASN A 23 0.55 -5.14 1.06
C ASN A 23 -0.42 -4.81 -0.07
N VAL A 24 -0.59 -3.53 -0.44
CA VAL A 24 -1.44 -3.17 -1.60
C VAL A 24 -0.89 -3.79 -2.88
N LEU A 25 0.41 -3.68 -3.17
CA LEU A 25 1.02 -4.31 -4.36
C LEU A 25 0.78 -5.83 -4.37
N LYS A 26 1.01 -6.49 -3.23
CA LYS A 26 0.78 -7.93 -3.07
C LYS A 26 -0.68 -8.31 -3.35
N PHE A 27 -1.63 -7.53 -2.85
CA PHE A 27 -3.06 -7.81 -3.06
C PHE A 27 -3.51 -7.57 -4.50
N LEU A 28 -3.02 -6.50 -5.13
CA LEU A 28 -3.25 -6.27 -6.55
C LEU A 28 -2.74 -7.47 -7.37
N ALA A 29 -1.55 -7.97 -7.05
CA ALA A 29 -0.95 -9.11 -7.76
C ALA A 29 -1.67 -10.44 -7.50
N GLN A 30 -2.46 -10.51 -6.42
CA GLN A 30 -3.38 -11.62 -6.14
C GLN A 30 -4.75 -11.46 -6.86
N GLY A 31 -4.90 -10.47 -7.74
CA GLY A 31 -6.13 -10.21 -8.48
C GLY A 31 -7.18 -9.41 -7.70
N ILE A 32 -6.79 -8.72 -6.63
CA ILE A 32 -7.71 -7.93 -5.80
C ILE A 32 -7.66 -6.47 -6.23
N GLY A 33 -8.29 -6.14 -7.35
CA GLY A 33 -8.36 -4.77 -7.88
C GLY A 33 -9.48 -3.91 -7.29
N ASP A 34 -10.44 -4.51 -6.57
CA ASP A 34 -11.56 -3.77 -5.96
C ASP A 34 -11.09 -2.98 -4.73
N LEU A 35 -11.35 -1.65 -4.75
CA LEU A 35 -10.93 -0.72 -3.70
C LEU A 35 -11.47 -1.10 -2.31
N ARG A 36 -12.71 -1.58 -2.24
CA ARG A 36 -13.32 -1.96 -0.96
C ARG A 36 -12.64 -3.19 -0.39
N ARG A 37 -12.35 -4.19 -1.22
CA ARG A 37 -11.63 -5.41 -0.82
C ARG A 37 -10.19 -5.12 -0.43
N LEU A 38 -9.49 -4.25 -1.16
CA LEU A 38 -8.14 -3.80 -0.79
C LEU A 38 -8.13 -3.14 0.59
N LYS A 39 -9.07 -2.23 0.84
CA LYS A 39 -9.20 -1.56 2.13
C LYS A 39 -9.45 -2.55 3.26
N VAL A 40 -10.44 -3.43 3.11
CA VAL A 40 -10.79 -4.44 4.13
C VAL A 40 -9.57 -5.31 4.46
N LYS A 41 -8.84 -5.80 3.45
CA LYS A 41 -7.64 -6.59 3.70
C LYS A 41 -6.54 -5.82 4.42
N LEU A 42 -6.38 -4.53 4.15
CA LEU A 42 -5.43 -3.68 4.87
C LEU A 42 -5.85 -3.47 6.33
N GLU A 43 -7.14 -3.22 6.57
CA GLU A 43 -7.72 -3.05 7.90
C GLU A 43 -7.59 -4.33 8.73
N ASP A 44 -7.77 -5.50 8.12
CA ASP A 44 -7.59 -6.81 8.75
C ASP A 44 -6.14 -7.02 9.22
N ILE A 45 -5.16 -6.58 8.42
CA ILE A 45 -3.73 -6.66 8.81
C ILE A 45 -3.41 -5.70 9.94
N GLU A 46 -3.91 -4.46 9.88
CA GLU A 46 -3.60 -3.44 10.88
C GLU A 46 -4.43 -3.53 12.17
N GLY A 47 -5.48 -4.36 12.18
CA GLY A 47 -6.40 -4.48 13.30
C GLY A 47 -7.15 -3.18 13.63
N ARG A 48 -7.28 -2.27 12.64
CA ARG A 48 -7.95 -0.97 12.81
C ARG A 48 -8.55 -0.48 11.50
N SER A 49 -9.53 0.42 11.60
CA SER A 49 -10.10 1.06 10.41
C SER A 49 -9.16 2.11 9.81
N LEU A 50 -9.18 2.20 8.48
CA LEU A 50 -8.42 3.16 7.68
C LEU A 50 -9.36 4.12 6.96
N SER A 51 -8.90 5.36 6.80
CA SER A 51 -9.59 6.31 5.92
C SER A 51 -9.43 5.87 4.46
N ASN A 52 -10.48 6.05 3.66
CA ASN A 52 -10.44 5.80 2.21
C ASN A 52 -9.31 6.60 1.53
N ARG A 53 -8.95 7.75 2.09
CA ARG A 53 -7.85 8.59 1.61
C ARG A 53 -6.50 7.85 1.61
N VAL A 54 -6.26 6.99 2.61
CA VAL A 54 -4.99 6.25 2.71
C VAL A 54 -4.80 5.35 1.49
N LEU A 55 -5.84 4.58 1.13
CA LEU A 55 -5.77 3.71 -0.05
C LEU A 55 -5.68 4.52 -1.34
N HIS A 56 -6.45 5.60 -1.45
CA HIS A 56 -6.40 6.49 -2.60
C HIS A 56 -5.01 7.10 -2.82
N ASP A 57 -4.37 7.59 -1.76
CA ASP A 57 -3.02 8.18 -1.83
C ASP A 57 -1.99 7.12 -2.26
N ILE A 58 -2.12 5.87 -1.78
CA ILE A 58 -1.25 4.75 -2.19
C ILE A 58 -1.40 4.46 -3.69
N LEU A 59 -2.64 4.29 -4.18
CA LEU A 59 -2.91 3.99 -5.59
C LEU A 59 -2.51 5.15 -6.50
N HIS A 60 -2.72 6.39 -6.05
CA HIS A 60 -2.26 7.57 -6.78
C HIS A 60 -0.74 7.58 -6.95
N ILE A 61 0.02 7.22 -5.91
CA ILE A 61 1.48 7.05 -6.02
C ILE A 61 1.82 5.95 -7.02
N PHE A 62 1.12 4.81 -6.97
CA PHE A 62 1.36 3.70 -7.90
C PHE A 62 1.00 3.99 -9.35
N GLY A 63 0.07 4.91 -9.63
CA GLY A 63 -0.22 5.35 -11.00
C GLY A 63 0.74 6.42 -11.51
N ARG A 64 1.40 7.17 -10.61
CA ARG A 64 2.44 8.16 -10.98
C ARG A 64 3.76 7.52 -11.38
N HIS A 65 4.03 6.33 -10.85
CA HIS A 65 5.06 5.43 -11.35
C HIS A 65 4.38 4.46 -12.31
N PRO A 66 4.96 4.04 -13.43
CA PRO A 66 4.28 3.15 -14.37
C PRO A 66 4.23 1.70 -13.83
N LEU A 67 3.60 1.49 -12.67
CA LEU A 67 3.40 0.20 -12.03
C LEU A 67 2.04 -0.40 -12.40
N ILE A 68 0.99 0.42 -12.30
CA ILE A 68 -0.40 0.01 -12.55
C ILE A 68 -1.15 1.01 -13.44
N ASP A 69 -2.19 0.53 -14.12
CA ASP A 69 -3.13 1.35 -14.88
C ASP A 69 -4.30 1.88 -14.01
N GLU A 70 -5.25 2.57 -14.64
CA GLU A 70 -6.45 3.11 -14.00
C GLU A 70 -7.44 2.04 -13.48
N ASP A 71 -7.35 0.82 -14.01
CA ASP A 71 -8.12 -0.35 -13.55
C ASP A 71 -7.41 -1.09 -12.39
N ASN A 72 -6.30 -0.54 -11.88
CA ASN A 72 -5.42 -1.17 -10.90
C ASN A 72 -4.78 -2.49 -11.37
N LYS A 73 -4.52 -2.64 -12.67
CA LYS A 73 -3.80 -3.79 -13.25
C LYS A 73 -2.34 -3.42 -13.46
N PHE A 74 -1.45 -4.39 -13.29
CA PHE A 74 -0.02 -4.17 -13.54
C PHE A 74 0.25 -3.90 -15.02
N LEU A 75 1.10 -2.91 -15.28
CA LEU A 75 1.55 -2.59 -16.65
C LEU A 75 2.66 -3.53 -17.15
N ASP A 76 3.40 -4.15 -16.22
CA ASP A 76 4.48 -5.09 -16.51
C ASP A 76 4.25 -6.40 -15.74
N PRO A 77 4.10 -7.55 -16.44
CA PRO A 77 3.95 -8.87 -15.82
C PRO A 77 5.11 -9.25 -14.89
N LEU A 78 6.33 -8.77 -15.14
CA LEU A 78 7.48 -9.02 -14.27
C LEU A 78 7.30 -8.35 -12.90
N ILE A 79 6.73 -7.15 -12.88
CA ILE A 79 6.43 -6.42 -11.65
C ILE A 79 5.29 -7.11 -10.90
N GLU A 80 4.29 -7.61 -11.62
CA GLU A 80 3.21 -8.41 -11.04
C GLU A 80 3.77 -9.67 -10.34
N GLU A 81 4.63 -10.44 -11.01
CA GLU A 81 5.26 -11.63 -10.43
C GLU A 81 6.15 -11.28 -9.23
N ALA A 82 6.93 -10.20 -9.31
CA ALA A 82 7.72 -9.72 -8.18
C ALA A 82 6.82 -9.37 -6.98
N ALA A 83 5.69 -8.71 -7.22
CA ALA A 83 4.75 -8.31 -6.18
C ALA A 83 4.06 -9.51 -5.48
N LYS A 84 3.88 -10.65 -6.17
CA LYS A 84 3.36 -11.89 -5.57
C LYS A 84 4.28 -12.46 -4.49
N THR A 85 5.57 -12.13 -4.55
CA THR A 85 6.61 -12.65 -3.64
C THR A 85 6.94 -11.73 -2.45
N LEU A 86 6.28 -10.57 -2.34
CA LEU A 86 6.41 -9.64 -1.20
C LEU A 86 5.86 -10.22 0.11
#